data_AF-A0AAV9CQM6-F1
#
_entry.id   AF-A0AAV9CQM6-F1
#
_cell.length_a   1.000
_cell.length_b   1.000
_cell.length_c   1.000
_cell.angle_alpha   90.00
_cell.angle_beta   90.00
_cell.angle_gamma   90.00
#
_symmetry.space_group_name_H-M   'P 1'
#
loop_
_entity.id
_entity.type
_entity.pdbx_description
1 polymer ?
#
loop_
_entity_poly.entity_id
_entity_poly.type
_entity_poly.pdbx_seq_one_letter_code
_entity_poly.pdbx_strand_id
1 'polypeptide(L)'
;MSPRKANWNAQIYAQDWISEVQRGFKQSDLASQCDHRYKVYIEGSAWSVSEKYILAFDSPALVVTPRYYDFFTRGLMPGQHYWPIRDDDKCRSIKFAVDWGNTHQREAQDIGKAASSFIQEELKMDHVYDYILHLLTEYGKLQKFKPRIHGLPCKGTGEEIHDGIHAIDMDDNNGGGGGGGTRNHCNIYGCQKWLPLSATSMAFVSCALFIGVVFTTFWIIPRDYNLISFSLMRSNNAPTTPTHPIKPFTCSSGNLTAAATCNPPSSATPPPIQSRNPTCPDYFRWIHEDLKPWKSTGISRQAVELANKTATFRLVILDGRAYVEAFHKSFQTRDLFTMWGVVQLLRRYPGRVPDLDLMFDCGDRPVIKSSDHHHNLSSPPPPLFQYCGDESSVALVFPDWSFWGWVEVNIKPWEVLMKEMKVGNKRLGWIDRIPYAYWKGNPTVAPTRGDLIRFYDFFTRGLMPGHHYWPIRDDNKCRDIKFAVDWGNTHKKEAQAIGKAGSRFILEELKMDYVYDYMFHFLREYAKLLKYKPTKPPKAKEICVESMACAAKGREREYMMASMMKANFIKQVEN
;
A
#
# COMPACT_ATOMS: atom_id res chain seq x y z
N MET A 1 19.85 -7.45 37.91
CA MET A 1 18.70 -7.94 37.10
C MET A 1 18.62 -7.10 35.84
N SER A 2 18.94 -7.68 34.69
CA SER A 2 18.74 -7.03 33.38
C SER A 2 17.26 -6.68 33.21
N PRO A 3 16.89 -5.47 32.74
CA PRO A 3 15.53 -5.20 32.31
C PRO A 3 15.23 -6.24 31.22
N ARG A 4 14.31 -7.16 31.52
CA ARG A 4 13.89 -8.20 30.56
C ARG A 4 13.61 -7.47 29.25
N LYS A 5 14.33 -7.80 28.18
CA LYS A 5 13.86 -7.54 26.82
C LYS A 5 12.41 -7.99 26.82
N ALA A 6 11.46 -7.06 26.72
CA ALA A 6 10.07 -7.44 26.62
C ALA A 6 9.94 -8.20 25.31
N ASN A 7 10.03 -9.53 25.38
CA ASN A 7 9.79 -10.40 24.26
C ASN A 7 8.27 -10.38 24.05
N TRP A 8 7.82 -9.48 23.19
CA TRP A 8 6.42 -9.30 22.82
C TRP A 8 5.86 -10.48 22.01
N ASN A 9 6.67 -11.53 21.82
CA ASN A 9 6.40 -12.65 20.94
C ASN A 9 6.03 -12.20 19.51
N ALA A 10 6.71 -11.15 19.03
CA ALA A 10 6.52 -10.57 17.71
C ALA A 10 7.86 -10.28 17.02
N GLN A 11 7.89 -10.49 15.70
CA GLN A 11 8.97 -10.16 14.78
C GLN A 11 8.47 -9.08 13.81
N ILE A 12 9.04 -7.89 13.92
CA ILE A 12 8.59 -6.69 13.23
C ILE A 12 9.70 -6.21 12.29
N TYR A 13 9.38 -6.04 11.00
CA TYR A 13 10.34 -5.67 9.96
C TYR A 13 9.90 -4.42 9.22
N ALA A 14 10.77 -3.40 9.16
CA ALA A 14 10.53 -2.23 8.32
C ALA A 14 10.69 -2.60 6.84
N GLN A 15 9.72 -2.20 6.00
CA GLN A 15 9.78 -2.33 4.55
C GLN A 15 10.20 -1.00 3.93
N ASP A 16 11.38 -1.01 3.29
CA ASP A 16 11.89 0.11 2.49
C ASP A 16 11.67 -0.20 1.00
N TRP A 17 10.75 0.52 0.37
CA TRP A 17 10.43 0.32 -1.05
C TRP A 17 11.54 0.82 -1.98
N ILE A 18 12.32 1.84 -1.59
CA ILE A 18 13.46 2.31 -2.38
C ILE A 18 14.51 1.21 -2.46
N SER A 19 14.82 0.58 -1.32
CA SER A 19 15.75 -0.56 -1.29
C SER A 19 15.21 -1.78 -2.03
N GLU A 20 13.90 -2.05 -2.00
CA GLU A 20 13.33 -3.21 -2.72
C GLU A 20 13.42 -3.05 -4.23
N VAL A 21 13.10 -1.87 -4.75
CA VAL A 21 13.21 -1.56 -6.18
C VAL A 21 14.63 -1.83 -6.67
N GLN A 22 15.65 -1.37 -5.92
CA GLN A 22 17.06 -1.58 -6.26
C GLN A 22 17.48 -3.06 -6.19
N ARG A 23 16.81 -3.87 -5.36
CA ARG A 23 17.13 -5.29 -5.15
C ARG A 23 16.23 -6.25 -5.93
N GLY A 24 15.31 -5.72 -6.74
CA GLY A 24 14.36 -6.50 -7.52
C GLY A 24 13.32 -7.23 -6.67
N PHE A 25 12.81 -6.58 -5.61
CA PHE A 25 11.69 -7.04 -4.78
C PHE A 25 11.88 -8.40 -4.08
N LYS A 26 13.13 -8.87 -3.96
CA LYS A 26 13.44 -10.21 -3.43
C LYS A 26 13.00 -10.45 -1.98
N GLN A 27 12.79 -9.39 -1.20
CA GLN A 27 12.41 -9.51 0.21
C GLN A 27 10.95 -9.12 0.44
N SER A 28 10.23 -8.63 -0.56
CA SER A 28 8.82 -8.20 -0.48
C SER A 28 7.85 -9.22 -1.08
N ASP A 29 8.34 -10.37 -1.57
CA ASP A 29 7.51 -11.47 -2.04
C ASP A 29 6.54 -11.95 -0.95
N LEU A 30 5.24 -11.86 -1.22
CA LEU A 30 4.20 -12.19 -0.24
C LEU A 30 4.10 -13.68 0.02
N ALA A 31 4.22 -14.52 -1.01
CA ALA A 31 4.15 -15.97 -0.86
C ALA A 31 5.27 -16.51 0.04
N SER A 32 6.43 -15.86 0.04
CA SER A 32 7.55 -16.20 0.94
C SER A 32 7.21 -16.03 2.42
N GLN A 33 6.25 -15.16 2.76
CA GLN A 33 5.92 -14.77 4.13
C GLN A 33 4.92 -15.73 4.81
N CYS A 34 4.59 -16.90 4.28
CA CYS A 34 3.59 -17.81 4.88
C CYS A 34 4.10 -18.63 6.11
N ASP A 35 5.28 -18.33 6.66
CA ASP A 35 6.04 -19.18 7.59
C ASP A 35 5.85 -18.86 9.08
N HIS A 36 5.10 -17.81 9.43
CA HIS A 36 4.75 -17.46 10.82
C HIS A 36 3.34 -17.86 11.18
N ARG A 37 3.15 -18.32 12.42
CA ARG A 37 1.83 -18.72 12.94
C ARG A 37 0.83 -17.57 12.96
N TYR A 38 1.28 -16.34 13.21
CA TYR A 38 0.40 -15.17 13.31
C TYR A 38 0.89 -14.03 12.41
N LYS A 39 -0.05 -13.28 11.85
CA LYS A 39 0.23 -12.15 10.96
C LYS A 39 -0.41 -10.89 11.51
N VAL A 40 0.38 -9.88 11.80
CA VAL A 40 -0.16 -8.62 12.30
C VAL A 40 -0.63 -7.79 11.11
N TYR A 41 -1.86 -7.33 11.16
CA TYR A 41 -2.35 -6.26 10.31
C TYR A 41 -2.48 -4.98 11.12
N ILE A 42 -2.01 -3.89 10.54
CA ILE A 42 -2.13 -2.55 11.09
C ILE A 42 -2.28 -1.57 9.94
N GLU A 43 -3.22 -0.65 10.09
CA GLU A 43 -3.57 0.31 9.05
C GLU A 43 -2.40 1.22 8.67
N GLY A 44 -2.48 1.77 7.47
CA GLY A 44 -1.54 2.75 6.96
C GLY A 44 -2.06 4.17 7.16
N SER A 45 -1.80 5.06 6.20
CA SER A 45 -2.31 6.44 6.21
C SER A 45 -3.84 6.49 6.26
N ALA A 46 -4.46 5.48 5.66
CA ALA A 46 -5.85 5.10 5.86
C ALA A 46 -5.94 3.58 5.63
N TRP A 47 -6.64 3.17 4.58
CA TRP A 47 -6.68 1.77 4.17
C TRP A 47 -5.32 1.25 3.70
N SER A 48 -5.06 -0.04 3.95
CA SER A 48 -3.88 -0.74 3.48
C SER A 48 -4.26 -2.00 2.73
N VAL A 49 -3.86 -2.06 1.46
CA VAL A 49 -3.95 -3.22 0.55
C VAL A 49 -3.54 -4.55 1.23
N SER A 50 -2.65 -4.49 2.21
CA SER A 50 -2.08 -5.66 2.88
C SER A 50 -3.09 -6.54 3.63
N GLU A 51 -4.29 -6.05 3.99
CA GLU A 51 -5.24 -6.82 4.80
C GLU A 51 -5.65 -8.14 4.11
N LYS A 52 -6.07 -8.06 2.84
CA LYS A 52 -6.44 -9.26 2.06
C LYS A 52 -5.29 -10.24 1.88
N TYR A 53 -4.05 -9.76 1.82
CA TYR A 53 -2.86 -10.62 1.74
C TYR A 53 -2.58 -11.32 3.07
N ILE A 54 -2.69 -10.60 4.18
CA ILE A 54 -2.49 -11.13 5.52
C ILE A 54 -3.51 -12.21 5.85
N LEU A 55 -4.78 -11.98 5.51
CA LEU A 55 -5.87 -12.93 5.72
C LEU A 55 -5.72 -14.21 4.87
N ALA A 56 -4.95 -14.16 3.77
CA ALA A 56 -4.77 -15.31 2.88
C ALA A 56 -3.81 -16.39 3.42
N PHE A 57 -3.05 -16.12 4.49
CA PHE A 57 -1.89 -16.95 4.88
C PHE A 57 -2.20 -18.20 5.72
N ASP A 58 -3.44 -18.68 5.87
CA ASP A 58 -3.80 -19.78 6.81
C ASP A 58 -3.30 -19.54 8.25
N SER A 59 -2.96 -18.30 8.59
CA SER A 59 -2.41 -17.87 9.88
C SER A 59 -3.38 -16.86 10.47
N PRO A 60 -3.70 -16.93 11.77
CA PRO A 60 -4.48 -15.89 12.41
C PRO A 60 -3.93 -14.50 12.14
N ALA A 61 -4.78 -13.68 11.54
CA ALA A 61 -4.55 -12.26 11.42
C ALA A 61 -4.80 -11.61 12.78
N LEU A 62 -3.79 -10.97 13.35
CA LEU A 62 -3.88 -10.12 14.53
C LEU A 62 -4.14 -8.69 14.02
N VAL A 63 -5.41 -8.30 13.97
CA VAL A 63 -5.87 -7.05 13.34
C VAL A 63 -5.92 -5.97 14.41
N VAL A 64 -5.00 -5.01 14.34
CA VAL A 64 -5.09 -3.77 15.12
C VAL A 64 -6.32 -3.02 14.66
N THR A 65 -7.19 -2.69 15.61
CA THR A 65 -8.54 -2.13 15.39
C THR A 65 -8.53 -1.09 14.26
N PRO A 66 -9.12 -1.41 13.08
CA PRO A 66 -9.07 -0.54 11.93
C PRO A 66 -10.10 0.57 12.04
N ARG A 67 -9.76 1.77 11.56
CA ARG A 67 -10.67 2.88 11.37
C ARG A 67 -11.39 2.80 10.02
N TYR A 68 -10.72 2.29 9.00
CA TYR A 68 -11.20 2.27 7.62
C TYR A 68 -11.71 0.88 7.26
N TYR A 69 -12.72 0.85 6.39
CA TYR A 69 -13.23 -0.37 5.81
C TYR A 69 -13.11 -0.37 4.29
N ASP A 70 -12.87 -1.56 3.75
CA ASP A 70 -12.93 -1.90 2.33
C ASP A 70 -14.31 -2.51 2.01
N PHE A 71 -14.58 -2.79 0.74
CA PHE A 71 -15.87 -3.34 0.31
C PHE A 71 -16.16 -4.72 0.92
N PHE A 72 -15.13 -5.50 1.27
CA PHE A 72 -15.28 -6.84 1.83
C PHE A 72 -15.07 -6.91 3.36
N THR A 73 -14.34 -5.96 3.97
CA THR A 73 -13.89 -6.11 5.37
C THR A 73 -15.03 -6.06 6.37
N ARG A 74 -16.15 -5.40 6.02
CA ARG A 74 -17.40 -5.42 6.81
C ARG A 74 -18.15 -6.77 6.78
N GLY A 75 -17.62 -7.78 6.08
CA GLY A 75 -18.02 -9.18 6.17
C GLY A 75 -17.13 -10.01 7.12
N LEU A 76 -16.04 -9.45 7.63
CA LEU A 76 -15.14 -10.14 8.57
C LEU A 76 -15.73 -10.12 9.99
N MET A 77 -15.49 -11.19 10.75
CA MET A 77 -16.01 -11.36 12.11
C MET A 77 -14.86 -11.56 13.09
N PRO A 78 -14.75 -10.74 14.15
CA PRO A 78 -13.75 -10.95 15.20
C PRO A 78 -13.91 -12.33 15.85
N GLY A 79 -12.80 -13.01 16.13
CA GLY A 79 -12.78 -14.35 16.71
C GLY A 79 -13.07 -15.48 15.71
N GLN A 80 -13.55 -15.16 14.50
CA GLN A 80 -13.77 -16.14 13.43
C GLN A 80 -12.77 -15.94 12.28
N HIS A 81 -12.71 -14.74 11.71
CA HIS A 81 -11.82 -14.42 10.59
C HIS A 81 -10.51 -13.76 11.03
N TYR A 82 -10.47 -13.18 12.22
CA TYR A 82 -9.27 -12.54 12.76
C TYR A 82 -9.33 -12.41 14.28
N TRP A 83 -8.17 -12.17 14.90
CA TRP A 83 -8.06 -11.83 16.31
C TRP A 83 -7.95 -10.30 16.50
N PRO A 84 -8.87 -9.65 17.23
CA PRO A 84 -8.81 -8.20 17.42
C PRO A 84 -7.67 -7.81 18.36
N ILE A 85 -6.93 -6.77 17.98
CA ILE A 85 -5.86 -6.16 18.77
C ILE A 85 -6.25 -4.72 19.10
N ARG A 86 -6.10 -4.35 20.37
CA ARG A 86 -6.38 -2.99 20.82
C ARG A 86 -5.29 -2.04 20.32
N ASP A 87 -5.71 -0.92 19.72
CA ASP A 87 -4.76 0.10 19.24
C ASP A 87 -4.09 0.85 20.40
N ASP A 88 -4.76 1.04 21.54
CA ASP A 88 -4.20 1.72 22.72
C ASP A 88 -3.19 0.84 23.51
N ASP A 89 -3.21 -0.48 23.31
CA ASP A 89 -2.38 -1.44 24.05
C ASP A 89 -1.85 -2.58 23.17
N LYS A 90 -1.37 -2.22 21.97
CA LYS A 90 -0.98 -3.17 20.89
C LYS A 90 -0.02 -4.24 21.37
N CYS A 91 1.06 -3.85 22.05
CA CYS A 91 2.15 -4.77 22.40
C CYS A 91 1.69 -5.87 23.38
N ARG A 92 0.93 -5.51 24.43
CA ARG A 92 0.38 -6.49 25.37
C ARG A 92 -0.74 -7.30 24.73
N SER A 93 -1.57 -6.68 23.91
CA SER A 93 -2.64 -7.37 23.17
C SER A 93 -2.10 -8.41 22.19
N ILE A 94 -1.05 -8.07 21.42
CA ILE A 94 -0.37 -9.00 20.51
C ILE A 94 0.27 -10.13 21.30
N LYS A 95 1.01 -9.80 22.38
CA LYS A 95 1.64 -10.82 23.22
C LYS A 95 0.61 -11.80 23.77
N PHE A 96 -0.51 -11.29 24.28
CA PHE A 96 -1.60 -12.11 24.79
C PHE A 96 -2.17 -13.04 23.71
N ALA A 97 -2.46 -12.51 22.52
CA ALA A 97 -2.97 -13.30 21.40
C ALA A 97 -2.00 -14.43 20.98
N VAL A 98 -0.70 -14.14 20.95
CA VAL A 98 0.33 -15.12 20.59
C VAL A 98 0.51 -16.18 21.68
N ASP A 99 0.52 -15.78 22.96
CA ASP A 99 0.61 -16.71 24.10
C ASP A 99 -0.61 -17.64 24.13
N TRP A 100 -1.80 -17.09 23.91
CA TRP A 100 -3.04 -17.85 23.82
C TRP A 100 -3.03 -18.80 22.62
N GLY A 101 -2.71 -18.32 21.42
CA GLY A 101 -2.75 -19.18 20.23
C GLY A 101 -1.70 -20.31 20.27
N ASN A 102 -0.56 -20.08 20.92
CA ASN A 102 0.48 -21.10 21.05
C ASN A 102 0.08 -22.21 22.03
N THR A 103 -0.85 -21.92 22.95
CA THR A 103 -1.45 -22.89 23.88
C THR A 103 -2.77 -23.49 23.36
N HIS A 104 -3.46 -22.80 22.44
CA HIS A 104 -4.74 -23.18 21.82
C HIS A 104 -4.58 -23.32 20.30
N GLN A 105 -3.72 -24.27 19.92
CA GLN A 105 -3.20 -24.38 18.56
C GLN A 105 -4.27 -24.72 17.52
N ARG A 106 -5.29 -25.52 17.88
CA ARG A 106 -6.36 -25.89 16.95
C ARG A 106 -7.26 -24.69 16.68
N GLU A 107 -7.68 -24.02 17.74
CA GLU A 107 -8.54 -22.85 17.70
C GLU A 107 -7.86 -21.70 16.96
N ALA A 108 -6.58 -21.47 17.21
CA ALA A 108 -5.79 -20.53 16.44
C ALA A 108 -5.71 -20.94 14.96
N GLN A 109 -5.40 -22.20 14.64
CA GLN A 109 -5.38 -22.64 13.25
C GLN A 109 -6.75 -22.47 12.55
N ASP A 110 -7.85 -22.71 13.26
CA ASP A 110 -9.20 -22.60 12.71
C ASP A 110 -9.56 -21.14 12.36
N ILE A 111 -9.15 -20.17 13.19
CA ILE A 111 -9.28 -18.74 12.85
C ILE A 111 -8.51 -18.42 11.56
N GLY A 112 -7.25 -18.89 11.47
CA GLY A 112 -6.41 -18.66 10.28
C GLY A 112 -6.98 -19.28 9.00
N LYS A 113 -7.56 -20.48 9.10
CA LYS A 113 -8.22 -21.16 7.98
C LYS A 113 -9.54 -20.50 7.59
N ALA A 114 -10.35 -20.08 8.56
CA ALA A 114 -11.59 -19.38 8.28
C ALA A 114 -11.32 -18.06 7.54
N ALA A 115 -10.28 -17.33 7.94
CA ALA A 115 -9.81 -16.14 7.23
C ALA A 115 -9.44 -16.44 5.77
N SER A 116 -8.58 -17.45 5.55
CA SER A 116 -8.10 -17.77 4.21
C SER A 116 -9.18 -18.39 3.33
N SER A 117 -10.11 -19.18 3.89
CA SER A 117 -11.30 -19.67 3.19
C SER A 117 -12.18 -18.52 2.73
N PHE A 118 -12.48 -17.54 3.59
CA PHE A 118 -13.20 -16.32 3.18
C PHE A 118 -12.49 -15.65 1.99
N ILE A 119 -11.18 -15.43 2.07
CA ILE A 119 -10.41 -14.81 0.99
C ILE A 119 -10.41 -15.65 -0.30
N GLN A 120 -10.36 -16.98 -0.18
CA GLN A 120 -10.30 -17.90 -1.33
C GLN A 120 -11.64 -18.14 -2.01
N GLU A 121 -12.72 -18.10 -1.26
CA GLU A 121 -14.06 -18.51 -1.71
C GLU A 121 -14.97 -17.30 -1.95
N GLU A 122 -14.92 -16.32 -1.04
CA GLU A 122 -15.77 -15.12 -1.07
C GLU A 122 -15.09 -13.95 -1.80
N LEU A 123 -13.75 -13.80 -1.72
CA LEU A 123 -13.01 -12.68 -2.36
C LEU A 123 -12.33 -13.04 -3.69
N LYS A 124 -12.84 -14.01 -4.45
CA LYS A 124 -12.33 -14.36 -5.79
C LYS A 124 -12.72 -13.32 -6.84
N MET A 125 -11.96 -13.24 -7.95
CA MET A 125 -12.21 -12.23 -9.00
C MET A 125 -13.65 -12.28 -9.56
N ASP A 126 -14.28 -13.45 -9.62
CA ASP A 126 -15.68 -13.57 -10.03
C ASP A 126 -16.61 -12.73 -9.12
N HIS A 127 -16.48 -12.86 -7.79
CA HIS A 127 -17.27 -12.09 -6.84
C HIS A 127 -16.87 -10.61 -6.80
N VAL A 128 -15.60 -10.27 -7.05
CA VAL A 128 -15.17 -8.86 -7.18
C VAL A 128 -15.89 -8.20 -8.35
N TYR A 129 -15.96 -8.86 -9.51
CA TYR A 129 -16.69 -8.33 -10.66
C TYR A 129 -18.22 -8.34 -10.45
N ASP A 130 -18.78 -9.36 -9.78
CA ASP A 130 -20.20 -9.36 -9.41
C ASP A 130 -20.54 -8.20 -8.46
N TYR A 131 -19.67 -7.90 -7.49
CA TYR A 131 -19.83 -6.77 -6.57
C TYR A 131 -19.85 -5.45 -7.34
N ILE A 132 -18.88 -5.25 -8.24
CA ILE A 132 -18.81 -4.04 -9.07
C ILE A 132 -20.06 -3.92 -9.95
N LEU A 133 -20.49 -5.01 -10.60
CA LEU A 133 -21.70 -5.01 -11.42
C LEU A 133 -22.93 -4.61 -10.58
N HIS A 134 -23.09 -5.18 -9.38
CA HIS A 134 -24.21 -4.86 -8.49
C HIS A 134 -24.17 -3.41 -8.02
N LEU A 135 -23.01 -2.93 -7.57
CA LEU A 135 -22.79 -1.54 -7.16
C LEU A 135 -23.14 -0.56 -8.28
N LEU A 136 -22.62 -0.77 -9.48
CA LEU A 136 -22.85 0.09 -10.63
C LEU A 136 -24.31 0.01 -11.13
N THR A 137 -24.95 -1.15 -11.03
CA THR A 137 -26.36 -1.32 -11.37
C THR A 137 -27.26 -0.56 -10.41
N GLU A 138 -27.03 -0.69 -9.09
CA GLU A 138 -27.81 0.03 -8.07
C GLU A 138 -27.57 1.54 -8.13
N TYR A 139 -26.32 1.98 -8.35
CA TYR A 139 -25.99 3.37 -8.60
C TYR A 139 -26.71 3.93 -9.82
N GLY A 140 -26.75 3.18 -10.94
CA GLY A 140 -27.44 3.57 -12.15
C GLY A 140 -28.94 3.82 -11.97
N LYS A 141 -29.60 3.08 -11.06
CA LYS A 141 -31.03 3.29 -10.70
C LYS A 141 -31.26 4.63 -10.01
N LEU A 142 -30.25 5.19 -9.36
CA LEU A 142 -30.35 6.45 -8.63
C LEU A 142 -30.09 7.67 -9.53
N GLN A 143 -29.42 7.51 -10.67
CA GLN A 143 -29.20 8.60 -11.62
C GLN A 143 -30.53 9.16 -12.18
N LYS A 144 -30.71 10.48 -12.07
CA LYS A 144 -31.91 11.20 -12.54
C LYS A 144 -31.73 11.84 -13.92
N PHE A 145 -30.67 11.49 -14.63
CA PHE A 145 -30.30 12.04 -15.93
C PHE A 145 -29.70 10.95 -16.82
N LYS A 146 -29.73 11.17 -18.14
CA LYS A 146 -29.01 10.33 -19.11
C LYS A 146 -27.55 10.80 -19.18
N PRO A 147 -26.56 9.91 -18.93
CA PRO A 147 -25.14 10.23 -19.10
C PRO A 147 -24.84 10.66 -20.53
N ARG A 148 -23.84 11.53 -20.70
CA ARG A 148 -23.37 12.05 -21.99
C ARG A 148 -21.87 12.34 -21.91
N ILE A 149 -21.19 12.27 -23.04
CA ILE A 149 -19.79 12.71 -23.16
C ILE A 149 -19.78 14.24 -23.19
N HIS A 150 -19.10 14.88 -22.24
CA HIS A 150 -18.99 16.32 -22.19
C HIS A 150 -18.15 16.85 -23.37
N GLY A 151 -18.58 17.94 -24.02
CA GLY A 151 -17.87 18.55 -25.15
C GLY A 151 -18.19 18.02 -26.56
N LEU A 152 -19.05 17.00 -26.71
CA LEU A 152 -19.62 16.66 -28.03
C LEU A 152 -20.90 17.47 -28.27
N PRO A 153 -21.00 18.27 -29.36
CA PRO A 153 -22.23 18.96 -29.68
C PRO A 153 -23.34 17.93 -29.90
N CYS A 154 -24.52 18.22 -29.35
CA CYS A 154 -25.70 17.40 -29.60
C CYS A 154 -25.94 17.35 -31.11
N LYS A 155 -25.83 16.18 -31.74
CA LYS A 155 -26.51 15.95 -33.01
C LYS A 155 -27.99 15.74 -32.68
N GLY A 156 -28.66 16.85 -32.38
CA GLY A 156 -30.10 16.93 -32.21
C GLY A 156 -30.68 17.67 -33.41
N THR A 157 -31.45 16.94 -34.22
CA THR A 157 -32.56 17.51 -34.98
C THR A 157 -33.36 18.43 -34.07
N GLY A 158 -33.63 19.64 -34.55
CA GLY A 158 -34.08 20.77 -33.75
C GLY A 158 -35.25 20.47 -32.81
N GLU A 159 -35.00 20.67 -31.53
CA GLU A 159 -35.96 21.11 -30.54
C GLU A 159 -35.17 21.91 -29.50
N GLU A 160 -35.37 23.23 -29.52
CA GLU A 160 -34.73 24.19 -28.61
C GLU A 160 -35.16 23.91 -27.17
N ILE A 161 -34.18 23.75 -26.28
CA ILE A 161 -34.39 23.86 -24.83
C ILE A 161 -33.66 25.14 -24.40
N HIS A 162 -34.42 26.12 -23.95
CA HIS A 162 -33.92 27.32 -23.31
C HIS A 162 -33.23 26.98 -21.98
N ASP A 163 -31.91 26.91 -21.97
CA ASP A 163 -31.12 26.96 -20.72
C ASP A 163 -30.84 28.43 -20.38
N GLY A 164 -31.62 28.97 -19.45
CA GLY A 164 -31.37 30.27 -18.85
C GLY A 164 -30.22 30.19 -17.85
N ILE A 165 -29.02 30.58 -18.27
CA ILE A 165 -27.92 30.95 -17.36
C ILE A 165 -27.97 32.47 -17.22
N HIS A 166 -28.51 32.95 -16.10
CA HIS A 166 -28.26 34.33 -15.66
C HIS A 166 -26.81 34.41 -15.17
N ALA A 167 -25.93 34.96 -16.01
CA ALA A 167 -24.69 35.54 -15.55
C ALA A 167 -25.02 36.78 -14.72
N ILE A 168 -24.56 36.82 -13.47
CA ILE A 168 -24.56 38.02 -12.66
C ILE A 168 -23.31 38.80 -13.05
N ASP A 169 -23.50 39.87 -13.82
CA ASP A 169 -22.52 40.93 -13.99
C ASP A 169 -22.31 41.64 -12.64
N MET A 170 -21.05 41.82 -12.25
CA MET A 170 -20.65 42.86 -11.30
C MET A 170 -19.76 43.84 -12.05
N ASP A 171 -20.34 44.98 -12.37
CA ASP A 171 -19.67 46.16 -12.90
C ASP A 171 -18.85 46.89 -11.83
N ASP A 172 -17.78 47.51 -12.33
CA ASP A 172 -16.78 48.36 -11.68
C ASP A 172 -17.33 49.57 -10.92
N ASN A 173 -16.60 50.02 -9.89
CA ASN A 173 -16.13 51.42 -9.84
C ASN A 173 -15.01 51.69 -8.80
N ASN A 174 -13.83 51.99 -9.37
CA ASN A 174 -13.01 53.20 -9.23
C ASN A 174 -12.16 53.48 -7.97
N GLY A 175 -10.90 53.87 -8.22
CA GLY A 175 -10.07 54.60 -7.24
C GLY A 175 -8.54 54.71 -7.42
N GLY A 176 -8.03 55.14 -8.59
CA GLY A 176 -6.92 56.12 -8.67
C GLY A 176 -5.44 55.69 -8.66
N GLY A 177 -4.67 56.20 -9.65
CA GLY A 177 -3.34 56.79 -9.37
C GLY A 177 -2.11 56.37 -10.20
N GLY A 178 -2.02 56.83 -11.46
CA GLY A 178 -0.85 57.51 -12.07
C GLY A 178 0.54 56.86 -12.23
N GLY A 179 1.10 56.97 -13.46
CA GLY A 179 2.55 57.13 -13.67
C GLY A 179 3.13 56.39 -14.88
N GLY A 180 3.57 57.11 -15.92
CA GLY A 180 3.98 56.58 -17.22
C GLY A 180 5.36 55.90 -17.28
N GLY A 181 5.69 55.38 -18.47
CA GLY A 181 7.05 54.91 -18.79
C GLY A 181 7.12 53.94 -19.96
N THR A 182 7.35 54.45 -21.17
CA THR A 182 7.79 53.67 -22.33
C THR A 182 9.25 53.23 -22.17
N ARG A 183 9.59 51.97 -22.49
CA ARG A 183 10.90 51.61 -23.09
C ARG A 183 10.95 50.15 -23.57
N ASN A 184 11.26 50.02 -24.85
CA ASN A 184 11.83 48.82 -25.47
C ASN A 184 13.28 48.62 -24.99
N HIS A 185 13.61 47.40 -24.57
CA HIS A 185 14.81 46.61 -24.89
C HIS A 185 15.08 45.61 -23.77
N CYS A 186 15.12 44.32 -24.12
CA CYS A 186 16.17 43.46 -23.59
C CYS A 186 16.48 42.40 -24.66
N ASN A 187 17.74 42.41 -25.06
CA ASN A 187 18.33 41.48 -25.99
C ASN A 187 19.33 40.63 -25.19
N ILE A 188 19.55 39.38 -25.64
CA ILE A 188 20.84 38.68 -25.66
C ILE A 188 21.11 37.45 -24.73
N TYR A 189 21.39 36.34 -25.45
CA TYR A 189 22.09 35.04 -25.20
C TYR A 189 21.54 34.04 -24.18
N GLY A 190 21.38 32.74 -24.49
CA GLY A 190 21.69 31.95 -25.68
C GLY A 190 21.61 30.45 -25.33
N CYS A 191 20.80 29.68 -26.06
CA CYS A 191 20.65 28.24 -25.90
C CYS A 191 21.13 27.56 -27.19
N GLN A 192 22.20 26.76 -27.11
CA GLN A 192 22.86 26.17 -28.27
C GLN A 192 22.24 24.80 -28.59
N LYS A 193 21.62 24.71 -29.78
CA LYS A 193 21.19 23.47 -30.42
C LYS A 193 22.40 22.73 -31.01
N TRP A 194 22.30 21.40 -31.06
CA TRP A 194 22.95 20.59 -32.09
C TRP A 194 21.94 19.61 -32.69
N LEU A 195 21.85 19.61 -34.02
CA LEU A 195 21.13 18.65 -34.86
C LEU A 195 22.12 17.57 -35.38
N PRO A 196 21.61 16.46 -35.96
CA PRO A 196 22.33 15.20 -36.13
C PRO A 196 22.98 15.07 -37.51
N LEU A 197 23.88 14.08 -37.67
CA LEU A 197 24.38 13.65 -38.96
C LEU A 197 24.53 12.11 -39.05
N SER A 198 24.51 11.67 -40.30
CA SER A 198 24.10 10.39 -40.87
C SER A 198 25.20 9.34 -41.04
N ALA A 199 24.75 8.16 -41.47
CA ALA A 199 25.47 6.90 -41.71
C ALA A 199 26.54 6.91 -42.84
N THR A 200 27.23 5.75 -42.94
CA THR A 200 28.26 5.26 -43.91
C THR A 200 29.70 5.56 -43.48
N SER A 201 30.70 4.65 -43.50
CA SER A 201 30.86 3.36 -44.15
C SER A 201 32.07 2.58 -43.58
N MET A 202 32.09 1.27 -43.86
CA MET A 202 33.21 0.33 -43.92
C MET A 202 33.64 -0.48 -42.68
N ALA A 203 33.30 -1.77 -42.80
CA ALA A 203 33.96 -2.95 -42.27
C ALA A 203 35.49 -2.94 -42.48
N PHE A 204 36.22 -3.42 -41.49
CA PHE A 204 37.34 -4.37 -41.57
C PHE A 204 37.87 -4.56 -40.15
N VAL A 205 37.55 -5.70 -39.52
CA VAL A 205 38.42 -6.58 -38.70
C VAL A 205 37.50 -7.67 -38.15
N SER A 206 37.27 -8.69 -38.98
CA SER A 206 36.82 -10.01 -38.56
C SER A 206 37.86 -10.97 -39.10
N CYS A 207 38.69 -11.55 -38.23
CA CYS A 207 39.42 -12.80 -38.44
C CYS A 207 40.34 -13.04 -37.23
N ALA A 208 39.78 -13.62 -36.15
CA ALA A 208 40.46 -14.62 -35.32
C ALA A 208 39.51 -15.06 -34.20
N LEU A 209 39.42 -16.39 -34.03
CA LEU A 209 38.79 -17.11 -32.92
C LEU A 209 37.30 -17.46 -33.05
N PHE A 210 36.92 -17.95 -34.23
CA PHE A 210 36.19 -19.22 -34.33
C PHE A 210 37.24 -20.32 -34.55
N ILE A 211 37.57 -21.11 -33.52
CA ILE A 211 38.08 -22.50 -33.53
C ILE A 211 38.31 -22.90 -32.05
N GLY A 212 37.65 -23.97 -31.61
CA GLY A 212 37.69 -24.52 -30.24
C GLY A 212 36.64 -23.86 -29.35
N VAL A 213 35.48 -24.43 -29.06
CA VAL A 213 35.29 -25.75 -28.46
C VAL A 213 33.93 -26.30 -28.93
N VAL A 214 33.92 -26.91 -30.12
CA VAL A 214 33.11 -28.09 -30.39
C VAL A 214 34.04 -29.24 -30.05
N PHE A 215 33.99 -29.77 -28.83
CA PHE A 215 34.42 -31.12 -28.43
C PHE A 215 34.31 -31.22 -26.91
N THR A 216 33.79 -32.34 -26.40
CA THR A 216 33.31 -32.62 -25.03
C THR A 216 31.89 -32.05 -24.81
N THR A 217 30.80 -32.82 -24.74
CA THR A 217 30.61 -34.20 -24.28
C THR A 217 29.39 -34.83 -24.97
N PHE A 218 29.63 -35.74 -25.91
CA PHE A 218 28.76 -36.89 -26.19
C PHE A 218 29.58 -38.13 -25.86
N TRP A 219 28.91 -39.23 -25.49
CA TRP A 219 29.41 -40.48 -24.91
C TRP A 219 29.45 -40.50 -23.37
N ILE A 220 28.34 -40.91 -22.76
CA ILE A 220 28.17 -42.25 -22.16
C ILE A 220 26.67 -42.39 -21.80
N ILE A 221 25.99 -43.32 -22.48
CA ILE A 221 24.74 -43.95 -22.04
C ILE A 221 25.17 -45.26 -21.34
N PRO A 222 24.50 -45.69 -20.27
CA PRO A 222 23.79 -46.97 -20.37
C PRO A 222 22.30 -46.84 -20.05
N ARG A 223 21.48 -47.51 -20.87
CA ARG A 223 20.08 -47.86 -20.58
C ARG A 223 20.05 -48.90 -19.46
N ASP A 224 19.01 -48.86 -18.60
CA ASP A 224 17.89 -49.83 -18.64
C ASP A 224 17.04 -49.88 -17.33
N TYR A 225 15.75 -50.23 -17.51
CA TYR A 225 14.73 -50.72 -16.54
C TYR A 225 14.21 -49.72 -15.46
N ASN A 226 12.91 -49.54 -15.16
CA ASN A 226 11.72 -50.37 -15.31
C ASN A 226 10.43 -49.51 -15.25
N LEU A 227 9.40 -49.95 -15.98
CA LEU A 227 8.00 -49.56 -15.79
C LEU A 227 7.44 -50.18 -14.51
N ILE A 228 6.75 -49.38 -13.68
CA ILE A 228 5.64 -49.89 -12.85
C ILE A 228 4.44 -48.94 -13.02
N SER A 229 3.36 -49.55 -13.50
CA SER A 229 2.02 -49.00 -13.65
C SER A 229 1.37 -48.78 -12.29
N PHE A 230 0.78 -47.60 -12.06
CA PHE A 230 -0.28 -47.43 -11.06
C PHE A 230 -1.46 -46.73 -11.73
N SER A 231 -2.52 -47.51 -11.94
CA SER A 231 -3.82 -47.06 -12.38
C SER A 231 -4.74 -46.86 -11.18
N LEU A 232 -5.62 -45.86 -11.30
CA LEU A 232 -6.83 -45.55 -10.55
C LEU A 232 -6.73 -45.01 -9.10
N MET A 233 -7.20 -43.76 -8.93
CA MET A 233 -8.59 -43.51 -8.49
C MET A 233 -9.04 -42.13 -8.97
N ARG A 234 -9.89 -42.13 -10.00
CA ARG A 234 -10.57 -40.95 -10.53
C ARG A 234 -11.84 -40.72 -9.71
N SER A 235 -11.79 -39.80 -8.75
CA SER A 235 -13.02 -39.19 -8.21
C SER A 235 -13.46 -38.08 -9.15
N ASN A 236 -14.41 -38.40 -10.03
CA ASN A 236 -15.17 -37.41 -10.78
C ASN A 236 -16.18 -36.78 -9.82
N ASN A 237 -15.96 -35.54 -9.41
CA ASN A 237 -16.99 -34.52 -9.16
C ASN A 237 -16.30 -33.20 -8.82
N ALA A 238 -15.82 -32.48 -9.86
CA ALA A 238 -15.49 -31.08 -9.75
C ALA A 238 -16.74 -30.25 -10.11
N PRO A 239 -17.14 -29.23 -9.33
CA PRO A 239 -18.20 -28.32 -9.72
C PRO A 239 -17.76 -27.57 -10.98
N THR A 240 -18.52 -27.69 -12.06
CA THR A 240 -18.32 -26.91 -13.28
C THR A 240 -18.58 -25.43 -13.00
N THR A 241 -17.52 -24.64 -12.91
CA THR A 241 -17.59 -23.17 -13.00
C THR A 241 -17.94 -22.79 -14.44
N PRO A 242 -18.91 -21.88 -14.70
CA PRO A 242 -19.24 -21.47 -16.06
C PRO A 242 -18.08 -20.66 -16.65
N THR A 243 -17.28 -21.25 -17.54
CA THR A 243 -16.29 -20.52 -18.32
C THR A 243 -16.97 -19.86 -19.51
N HIS A 244 -17.25 -18.57 -19.42
CA HIS A 244 -17.62 -17.77 -20.59
C HIS A 244 -16.39 -17.59 -21.50
N PRO A 245 -16.45 -17.92 -22.81
CA PRO A 245 -15.32 -17.77 -23.71
C PRO A 245 -15.07 -16.28 -24.01
N ILE A 246 -14.09 -15.69 -23.34
CA ILE A 246 -13.58 -14.34 -23.67
C ILE A 246 -12.65 -14.49 -24.88
N LYS A 247 -12.95 -13.81 -25.99
CA LYS A 247 -12.05 -13.79 -27.16
C LYS A 247 -10.67 -13.19 -26.78
N PRO A 248 -9.54 -13.86 -27.10
CA PRO A 248 -8.21 -13.32 -26.85
C PRO A 248 -7.97 -12.04 -27.68
N PHE A 249 -7.25 -11.08 -27.09
CA PHE A 249 -6.88 -9.83 -27.76
C PHE A 249 -5.44 -9.91 -28.26
N THR A 250 -5.19 -9.56 -29.52
CA THR A 250 -3.85 -9.47 -30.12
C THR A 250 -3.46 -8.00 -30.26
N CYS A 251 -2.41 -7.56 -29.56
CA CYS A 251 -1.77 -6.28 -29.86
C CYS A 251 -0.91 -6.44 -31.11
N SER A 252 -1.24 -5.72 -32.20
CA SER A 252 -0.35 -5.64 -33.36
C SER A 252 0.89 -4.84 -32.99
N SER A 253 2.08 -5.44 -33.11
CA SER A 253 3.38 -4.80 -32.90
C SER A 253 3.69 -3.79 -34.01
N GLY A 254 3.00 -2.65 -34.00
CA GLY A 254 3.21 -1.53 -34.94
C GLY A 254 3.22 -0.19 -34.21
N ASN A 255 3.97 0.79 -34.75
CA ASN A 255 4.20 2.14 -34.18
C ASN A 255 2.99 2.71 -33.41
N LEU A 256 3.19 2.91 -32.11
CA LEU A 256 2.22 3.40 -31.11
C LEU A 256 1.90 4.90 -31.24
N THR A 257 1.57 5.37 -32.44
CA THR A 257 1.05 6.73 -32.68
C THR A 257 -0.37 6.75 -33.26
N ALA A 258 -0.92 5.59 -33.62
CA ALA A 258 -2.34 5.47 -33.96
C ALA A 258 -3.12 4.99 -32.73
N ALA A 259 -4.10 5.77 -32.29
CA ALA A 259 -5.09 5.32 -31.32
C ALA A 259 -5.66 3.98 -31.80
N ALA A 260 -5.37 2.89 -31.09
CA ALA A 260 -5.89 1.58 -31.44
C ALA A 260 -7.41 1.67 -31.48
N THR A 261 -8.00 1.46 -32.65
CA THR A 261 -9.45 1.49 -32.83
C THR A 261 -10.05 0.41 -31.92
N CYS A 262 -10.77 0.84 -30.88
CA CYS A 262 -11.47 -0.08 -29.99
C CYS A 262 -12.58 -0.75 -30.79
N ASN A 263 -12.41 -2.02 -31.14
CA ASN A 263 -13.46 -2.78 -31.80
C ASN A 263 -14.72 -2.76 -30.93
N PRO A 264 -15.92 -2.49 -31.51
CA PRO A 264 -17.15 -2.45 -30.73
C PRO A 264 -17.36 -3.80 -30.02
N PRO A 265 -17.78 -3.80 -28.75
CA PRO A 265 -18.14 -5.03 -28.06
C PRO A 265 -19.22 -5.76 -28.89
N SER A 266 -18.97 -7.03 -29.19
CA SER A 266 -19.92 -7.88 -29.92
C SER A 266 -21.28 -7.77 -29.23
N SER A 267 -22.34 -7.48 -30.00
CA SER A 267 -23.75 -7.48 -29.55
C SER A 267 -24.23 -8.90 -29.27
N ALA A 268 -23.49 -9.65 -28.45
CA ALA A 268 -23.86 -10.99 -28.03
C ALA A 268 -25.07 -10.87 -27.11
N THR A 269 -26.16 -11.54 -27.49
CA THR A 269 -27.33 -11.72 -26.64
C THR A 269 -26.87 -12.27 -25.28
N PRO A 270 -27.27 -11.66 -24.15
CA PRO A 270 -26.87 -12.17 -22.84
C PRO A 270 -27.29 -13.64 -22.73
N PRO A 271 -26.39 -14.55 -22.30
CA PRO A 271 -26.77 -15.95 -22.13
C PRO A 271 -27.91 -16.06 -21.10
N PRO A 272 -28.82 -17.05 -21.25
CA PRO A 272 -29.91 -17.25 -20.31
C PRO A 272 -29.36 -17.45 -18.89
N ILE A 273 -30.03 -16.83 -17.90
CA ILE A 273 -29.70 -17.00 -16.49
C ILE A 273 -29.82 -18.48 -16.15
N GLN A 274 -28.69 -19.15 -15.88
CA GLN A 274 -28.75 -20.44 -15.20
C GLN A 274 -29.23 -20.17 -13.78
N SER A 275 -30.46 -20.62 -13.49
CA SER A 275 -31.11 -20.69 -12.19
C SER A 275 -30.30 -21.59 -11.25
N ARG A 276 -29.14 -21.12 -10.80
CA ARG A 276 -28.68 -21.40 -9.45
C ARG A 276 -29.01 -20.14 -8.67
N ASN A 277 -29.42 -20.29 -7.42
CA ASN A 277 -29.44 -19.19 -6.46
C ASN A 277 -28.06 -19.19 -5.77
N PRO A 278 -26.96 -18.69 -6.38
CA PRO A 278 -25.79 -18.39 -5.58
C PRO A 278 -26.20 -17.21 -4.69
N THR A 279 -26.22 -17.45 -3.38
CA THR A 279 -26.33 -16.37 -2.41
C THR A 279 -25.08 -15.49 -2.58
N CYS A 280 -25.25 -14.19 -2.78
CA CYS A 280 -24.11 -13.28 -2.83
C CYS A 280 -23.37 -13.30 -1.47
N PRO A 281 -22.04 -13.08 -1.45
CA PRO A 281 -21.32 -12.88 -0.21
C PRO A 281 -21.98 -11.81 0.66
N ASP A 282 -22.03 -12.02 1.97
CA ASP A 282 -22.75 -11.14 2.92
C ASP A 282 -22.35 -9.66 2.81
N TYR A 283 -21.09 -9.38 2.43
CA TYR A 283 -20.60 -8.01 2.31
C TYR A 283 -21.27 -7.22 1.16
N PHE A 284 -21.96 -7.86 0.21
CA PHE A 284 -22.71 -7.18 -0.86
C PHE A 284 -23.83 -6.30 -0.31
N ARG A 285 -24.38 -6.64 0.87
CA ARG A 285 -25.44 -5.85 1.51
C ARG A 285 -25.04 -4.39 1.73
N TRP A 286 -23.73 -4.14 1.92
CA TRP A 286 -23.20 -2.81 2.19
C TRP A 286 -23.28 -1.87 0.99
N ILE A 287 -23.42 -2.38 -0.24
CA ILE A 287 -23.72 -1.56 -1.43
C ILE A 287 -24.96 -0.69 -1.17
N HIS A 288 -26.00 -1.27 -0.59
CA HIS A 288 -27.26 -0.58 -0.35
C HIS A 288 -27.17 0.43 0.81
N GLU A 289 -26.32 0.17 1.81
CA GLU A 289 -26.06 1.15 2.87
C GLU A 289 -25.20 2.31 2.35
N ASP A 290 -24.18 2.04 1.53
CA ASP A 290 -23.31 3.06 0.95
C ASP A 290 -24.09 3.98 -0.02
N LEU A 291 -25.09 3.44 -0.73
CA LEU A 291 -25.96 4.20 -1.64
C LEU A 291 -27.15 4.89 -0.95
N LYS A 292 -27.40 4.58 0.32
CA LYS A 292 -28.54 5.12 1.10
C LYS A 292 -28.65 6.65 1.10
N PRO A 293 -27.56 7.44 1.11
CA PRO A 293 -27.65 8.91 1.09
C PRO A 293 -28.42 9.48 -0.09
N TRP A 294 -28.46 8.77 -1.23
CA TRP A 294 -29.15 9.21 -2.45
C TRP A 294 -30.48 8.49 -2.69
N LYS A 295 -30.93 7.62 -1.77
CA LYS A 295 -32.09 6.75 -1.98
C LYS A 295 -33.40 7.54 -2.23
N SER A 296 -33.59 8.67 -1.53
CA SER A 296 -34.80 9.50 -1.66
C SER A 296 -34.68 10.59 -2.72
N THR A 297 -33.51 11.19 -2.88
CA THR A 297 -33.27 12.31 -3.80
C THR A 297 -32.90 11.88 -5.21
N GLY A 298 -32.27 10.70 -5.33
CA GLY A 298 -31.49 10.34 -6.51
C GLY A 298 -30.20 11.15 -6.64
N ILE A 299 -29.52 10.91 -7.76
CA ILE A 299 -28.25 11.53 -8.15
C ILE A 299 -28.52 12.44 -9.36
N SER A 300 -28.40 13.75 -9.15
CA SER A 300 -28.48 14.74 -10.23
C SER A 300 -27.14 14.90 -10.93
N ARG A 301 -27.14 15.46 -12.15
CA ARG A 301 -25.90 15.79 -12.88
C ARG A 301 -25.03 16.75 -12.05
N GLN A 302 -25.66 17.77 -11.48
CA GLN A 302 -24.99 18.74 -10.63
C GLN A 302 -24.27 18.05 -9.46
N ALA A 303 -24.91 17.07 -8.80
CA ALA A 303 -24.28 16.34 -7.70
C ALA A 303 -23.01 15.59 -8.13
N VAL A 304 -23.03 14.95 -9.31
CA VAL A 304 -21.85 14.30 -9.89
C VAL A 304 -20.75 15.33 -10.17
N GLU A 305 -21.10 16.46 -10.80
CA GLU A 305 -20.15 17.52 -11.14
C GLU A 305 -19.53 18.21 -9.91
N LEU A 306 -20.23 18.27 -8.77
CA LEU A 306 -19.67 18.75 -7.50
C LEU A 306 -18.45 17.93 -7.05
N ALA A 307 -18.39 16.64 -7.38
CA ALA A 307 -17.29 15.76 -7.01
C ALA A 307 -15.98 16.06 -7.77
N ASN A 308 -16.02 16.83 -8.87
CA ASN A 308 -14.83 17.21 -9.67
C ASN A 308 -13.74 17.86 -8.79
N LYS A 309 -14.13 18.63 -7.77
CA LYS A 309 -13.19 19.30 -6.84
C LYS A 309 -12.18 18.36 -6.19
N THR A 310 -12.54 17.10 -6.01
CA THR A 310 -11.69 16.09 -5.37
C THR A 310 -11.41 14.88 -6.25
N ALA A 311 -12.22 14.64 -7.30
CA ALA A 311 -12.05 13.50 -8.17
C ALA A 311 -10.70 13.56 -8.92
N THR A 312 -10.06 12.40 -9.04
CA THR A 312 -8.90 12.18 -9.89
C THR A 312 -9.29 12.09 -11.36
N PHE A 313 -10.40 11.40 -11.64
CA PHE A 313 -10.95 11.29 -13.00
C PHE A 313 -12.47 11.10 -12.97
N ARG A 314 -13.11 11.52 -14.06
CA ARG A 314 -14.50 11.19 -14.41
C ARG A 314 -14.51 10.04 -15.40
N LEU A 315 -15.40 9.07 -15.20
CA LEU A 315 -15.60 7.94 -16.09
C LEU A 315 -17.07 7.88 -16.51
N VAL A 316 -17.30 7.90 -17.82
CA VAL A 316 -18.63 7.78 -18.42
C VAL A 316 -18.72 6.45 -19.15
N ILE A 317 -19.75 5.65 -18.86
CA ILE A 317 -20.08 4.42 -19.60
C ILE A 317 -21.28 4.72 -20.49
N LEU A 318 -21.13 4.50 -21.80
CA LEU A 318 -22.21 4.65 -22.78
C LEU A 318 -22.15 3.51 -23.79
N ASP A 319 -23.29 2.83 -23.98
CA ASP A 319 -23.43 1.72 -24.93
C ASP A 319 -22.33 0.64 -24.73
N GLY A 320 -22.01 0.34 -23.47
CA GLY A 320 -20.97 -0.64 -23.11
C GLY A 320 -19.53 -0.21 -23.39
N ARG A 321 -19.28 1.09 -23.65
CA ARG A 321 -17.94 1.68 -23.82
C ARG A 321 -17.63 2.65 -22.69
N ALA A 322 -16.39 2.66 -22.22
CA ALA A 322 -15.90 3.59 -21.21
C ALA A 322 -15.16 4.78 -21.83
N TYR A 323 -15.41 5.98 -21.31
CA TYR A 323 -14.80 7.24 -21.68
C TYR A 323 -14.27 7.91 -20.41
N VAL A 324 -13.08 8.48 -20.44
CA VAL A 324 -12.42 9.03 -19.26
C VAL A 324 -11.95 10.46 -19.51
N GLU A 325 -12.22 11.32 -18.53
CA GLU A 325 -11.64 12.66 -18.40
C GLU A 325 -10.81 12.69 -17.11
N ALA A 326 -9.50 12.91 -17.24
CA ALA A 326 -8.59 12.97 -16.09
C ALA A 326 -8.43 14.42 -15.64
N PHE A 327 -8.59 14.68 -14.33
CA PHE A 327 -8.48 16.02 -13.76
C PHE A 327 -7.07 16.31 -13.24
N HIS A 328 -6.47 15.32 -12.58
CA HIS A 328 -5.08 15.41 -12.11
C HIS A 328 -4.42 14.03 -12.09
N LYS A 329 -3.09 14.03 -11.98
CA LYS A 329 -2.31 12.79 -11.91
C LYS A 329 -2.60 12.05 -10.61
N SER A 330 -2.84 10.75 -10.70
CA SER A 330 -2.92 9.87 -9.54
C SER A 330 -1.54 9.58 -8.94
N PHE A 331 -1.51 9.23 -7.65
CA PHE A 331 -0.31 8.64 -7.07
C PHE A 331 -0.10 7.26 -7.72
N GLN A 332 1.06 7.05 -8.36
CA GLN A 332 1.39 5.79 -9.03
C GLN A 332 0.33 5.40 -10.09
N THR A 333 0.23 4.13 -10.46
CA THR A 333 -0.68 3.60 -11.51
C THR A 333 -2.08 3.24 -11.01
N ARG A 334 -2.54 3.85 -9.91
CA ARG A 334 -3.82 3.49 -9.27
C ARG A 334 -5.02 3.75 -10.18
N ASP A 335 -5.04 4.92 -10.79
CA ASP A 335 -6.05 5.29 -11.79
C ASP A 335 -6.05 4.31 -12.96
N LEU A 336 -4.87 4.00 -13.52
CA LEU A 336 -4.70 3.09 -14.65
C LEU A 336 -5.30 1.71 -14.38
N PHE A 337 -4.98 1.11 -13.24
CA PHE A 337 -5.46 -0.23 -12.90
C PHE A 337 -6.94 -0.25 -12.47
N THR A 338 -7.46 0.84 -11.90
CA THR A 338 -8.90 1.02 -11.66
C THR A 338 -9.67 1.10 -12.98
N MET A 339 -9.19 1.92 -13.94
CA MET A 339 -9.77 1.99 -15.30
C MET A 339 -9.68 0.64 -16.03
N TRP A 340 -8.54 -0.06 -15.91
CA TRP A 340 -8.37 -1.40 -16.45
C TRP A 340 -9.42 -2.37 -15.91
N GLY A 341 -9.68 -2.33 -14.59
CA GLY A 341 -10.72 -3.11 -13.93
C GLY A 341 -12.11 -2.87 -14.50
N VAL A 342 -12.49 -1.61 -14.71
CA VAL A 342 -13.77 -1.23 -15.34
C VAL A 342 -13.86 -1.76 -16.77
N VAL A 343 -12.81 -1.65 -17.58
CA VAL A 343 -12.81 -2.19 -18.95
C VAL A 343 -12.91 -3.72 -18.95
N GLN A 344 -12.28 -4.41 -17.99
CA GLN A 344 -12.45 -5.85 -17.83
C GLN A 344 -13.88 -6.22 -17.43
N LEU A 345 -14.54 -5.44 -16.57
CA LEU A 345 -15.94 -5.62 -16.21
C LEU A 345 -16.85 -5.54 -17.44
N LEU A 346 -16.67 -4.52 -18.29
CA LEU A 346 -17.44 -4.35 -19.53
C LEU A 346 -17.25 -5.53 -20.49
N ARG A 347 -16.04 -6.10 -20.57
CA ARG A 347 -15.76 -7.32 -21.34
C ARG A 347 -16.40 -8.57 -20.74
N ARG A 348 -16.45 -8.66 -19.42
CA ARG A 348 -17.01 -9.81 -18.69
C ARG A 348 -18.54 -9.82 -18.74
N TYR A 349 -19.18 -8.66 -18.68
CA TYR A 349 -20.63 -8.51 -18.72
C TYR A 349 -21.10 -7.60 -19.87
N PRO A 350 -20.90 -8.00 -21.16
CA PRO A 350 -21.31 -7.20 -22.30
C PRO A 350 -22.80 -6.85 -22.25
N GLY A 351 -23.12 -5.56 -22.37
CA GLY A 351 -24.50 -5.06 -22.38
C GLY A 351 -25.26 -5.15 -21.05
N ARG A 352 -24.62 -5.57 -19.94
CA ARG A 352 -25.28 -5.64 -18.62
C ARG A 352 -24.94 -4.47 -17.70
N VAL A 353 -23.83 -3.76 -17.96
CA VAL A 353 -23.49 -2.54 -17.23
C VAL A 353 -24.32 -1.39 -17.81
N PRO A 354 -25.09 -0.64 -17.00
CA PRO A 354 -25.90 0.47 -17.51
C PRO A 354 -25.03 1.63 -17.99
N ASP A 355 -25.65 2.60 -18.65
CA ASP A 355 -25.03 3.88 -18.93
C ASP A 355 -24.83 4.66 -17.62
N LEU A 356 -23.62 5.14 -17.37
CA LEU A 356 -23.21 5.68 -16.09
C LEU A 356 -22.34 6.94 -16.21
N ASP A 357 -22.43 7.82 -15.23
CA ASP A 357 -21.56 8.99 -15.04
C ASP A 357 -20.96 8.95 -13.62
N LEU A 358 -19.66 8.69 -13.55
CA LEU A 358 -18.96 8.27 -12.34
C LEU A 358 -17.77 9.18 -12.06
N MET A 359 -17.52 9.46 -10.78
CA MET A 359 -16.38 10.24 -10.30
C MET A 359 -15.54 9.37 -9.38
N PHE A 360 -14.23 9.27 -9.65
CA PHE A 360 -13.29 8.46 -8.88
C PHE A 360 -12.22 9.32 -8.23
N ASP A 361 -11.98 9.12 -6.94
CA ASP A 361 -10.80 9.62 -6.24
C ASP A 361 -9.87 8.44 -5.94
N CYS A 362 -8.61 8.56 -6.37
CA CYS A 362 -7.60 7.51 -6.22
C CYS A 362 -6.71 7.66 -4.98
N GLY A 363 -7.07 8.55 -4.05
CA GLY A 363 -6.35 8.80 -2.82
C GLY A 363 -6.49 7.67 -1.81
N ASP A 364 -5.67 7.71 -0.76
CA ASP A 364 -5.75 6.75 0.34
C ASP A 364 -6.97 7.01 1.24
N ARG A 365 -7.36 8.29 1.41
CA ARG A 365 -8.30 8.74 2.43
C ARG A 365 -9.68 9.05 1.85
N PRO A 366 -10.76 8.67 2.53
CA PRO A 366 -12.08 9.19 2.23
C PRO A 366 -12.09 10.73 2.35
N VAL A 367 -12.64 11.43 1.35
CA VAL A 367 -12.60 12.90 1.29
C VAL A 367 -13.95 13.57 1.48
N ILE A 368 -15.05 12.85 1.26
CA ILE A 368 -16.41 13.35 1.48
C ILE A 368 -16.82 13.04 2.91
N LYS A 369 -16.92 14.07 3.76
CA LYS A 369 -17.29 13.92 5.17
C LYS A 369 -18.80 13.94 5.36
N SER A 370 -19.32 13.03 6.17
CA SER A 370 -20.75 12.99 6.52
C SER A 370 -21.20 14.28 7.23
N SER A 371 -20.32 14.88 8.04
CA SER A 371 -20.55 16.15 8.76
C SER A 371 -21.02 17.29 7.87
N ASP A 372 -20.51 17.36 6.65
CA ASP A 372 -20.70 18.49 5.76
C ASP A 372 -22.09 18.45 5.11
N HIS A 373 -22.81 17.33 5.27
CA HIS A 373 -24.08 17.04 4.60
C HIS A 373 -25.23 16.63 5.56
N HIS A 374 -24.98 16.51 6.88
CA HIS A 374 -26.01 16.11 7.86
C HIS A 374 -27.19 17.09 7.99
N HIS A 375 -27.02 18.36 7.62
CA HIS A 375 -28.03 19.41 7.85
C HIS A 375 -28.87 19.77 6.62
N ASN A 376 -28.60 19.20 5.44
CA ASN A 376 -29.31 19.56 4.22
C ASN A 376 -29.72 18.34 3.38
N LEU A 377 -30.89 17.77 3.71
CA LEU A 377 -31.54 16.72 2.90
C LEU A 377 -31.83 17.14 1.45
N SER A 378 -31.82 18.45 1.16
CA SER A 378 -32.05 18.99 -0.18
C SER A 378 -30.79 19.01 -1.05
N SER A 379 -29.61 18.74 -0.47
CA SER A 379 -28.33 18.68 -1.18
C SER A 379 -27.55 17.44 -0.72
N PRO A 380 -27.83 16.26 -1.30
CA PRO A 380 -27.10 15.04 -0.95
C PRO A 380 -25.60 15.21 -1.24
N PRO A 381 -24.74 14.42 -0.57
CA PRO A 381 -23.29 14.46 -0.80
C PRO A 381 -22.97 14.21 -2.28
N PRO A 382 -21.86 14.74 -2.81
CA PRO A 382 -21.40 14.38 -4.14
C PRO A 382 -21.05 12.89 -4.18
N PRO A 383 -21.57 12.10 -5.15
CA PRO A 383 -21.19 10.69 -5.27
C PRO A 383 -19.74 10.58 -5.74
N LEU A 384 -18.91 9.96 -4.92
CA LEU A 384 -17.49 9.77 -5.20
C LEU A 384 -17.08 8.33 -4.87
N PHE A 385 -16.52 7.64 -5.86
CA PHE A 385 -15.98 6.29 -5.70
C PHE A 385 -14.56 6.37 -5.13
N GLN A 386 -14.33 5.65 -4.04
CA GLN A 386 -13.04 5.57 -3.35
C GLN A 386 -12.75 4.14 -2.91
N TYR A 387 -11.50 3.85 -2.54
CA TYR A 387 -11.07 2.50 -2.18
C TYR A 387 -11.39 2.10 -0.75
N CYS A 388 -11.77 3.05 0.10
CA CYS A 388 -12.20 2.78 1.46
C CYS A 388 -13.19 3.85 1.95
N GLY A 389 -13.84 3.54 3.06
CA GLY A 389 -14.67 4.46 3.84
C GLY A 389 -14.33 4.38 5.33
N ASP A 390 -14.83 5.34 6.09
CA ASP A 390 -14.93 5.29 7.55
C ASP A 390 -16.30 5.80 8.02
N GLU A 391 -16.59 5.69 9.32
CA GLU A 391 -17.88 6.12 9.91
C GLU A 391 -18.16 7.62 9.74
N SER A 392 -17.13 8.43 9.48
CA SER A 392 -17.21 9.89 9.31
C SER A 392 -17.29 10.33 7.84
N SER A 393 -17.39 9.39 6.90
CA SER A 393 -17.33 9.66 5.47
C SER A 393 -18.50 9.04 4.69
N VAL A 394 -18.78 9.60 3.51
CA VAL A 394 -19.80 9.13 2.57
C VAL A 394 -19.15 8.77 1.23
N ALA A 395 -18.30 7.74 1.25
CA ALA A 395 -17.63 7.23 0.05
C ALA A 395 -18.37 6.03 -0.54
N LEU A 396 -18.42 5.93 -1.87
CA LEU A 396 -18.86 4.71 -2.56
C LEU A 396 -17.67 3.75 -2.68
N VAL A 397 -17.61 2.75 -1.80
CA VAL A 397 -16.43 1.89 -1.70
C VAL A 397 -16.35 0.95 -2.91
N PHE A 398 -15.27 1.13 -3.69
CA PHE A 398 -14.97 0.40 -4.91
C PHE A 398 -13.74 -0.50 -4.72
N PRO A 399 -13.72 -1.73 -5.26
CA PRO A 399 -12.54 -2.60 -5.20
C PRO A 399 -11.28 -1.90 -5.72
N ASP A 400 -10.23 -1.91 -4.92
CA ASP A 400 -9.00 -1.18 -5.21
C ASP A 400 -8.25 -1.67 -6.47
N TRP A 401 -7.38 -0.81 -6.99
CA TRP A 401 -6.59 -1.05 -8.19
C TRP A 401 -5.72 -2.32 -8.10
N SER A 402 -5.31 -2.72 -6.89
CA SER A 402 -4.37 -3.82 -6.66
C SER A 402 -4.99 -5.18 -6.96
N PHE A 403 -6.31 -5.29 -7.14
CA PHE A 403 -6.92 -6.52 -7.66
C PHE A 403 -6.40 -6.87 -9.06
N TRP A 404 -6.07 -5.85 -9.85
CA TRP A 404 -5.50 -6.01 -11.19
C TRP A 404 -3.99 -5.88 -11.24
N GLY A 405 -3.38 -5.32 -10.20
CA GLY A 405 -1.93 -5.28 -10.00
C GLY A 405 -1.44 -3.95 -9.45
N TRP A 406 -0.19 -3.94 -8.99
CA TRP A 406 0.47 -2.73 -8.53
C TRP A 406 1.97 -2.80 -8.83
N VAL A 407 2.36 -2.22 -9.96
CA VAL A 407 3.66 -2.44 -10.59
C VAL A 407 4.81 -1.82 -9.81
N GLU A 408 4.58 -0.70 -9.13
CA GLU A 408 5.60 0.06 -8.40
C GLU A 408 6.15 -0.68 -7.18
N VAL A 409 5.38 -1.64 -6.66
CA VAL A 409 5.74 -2.49 -5.51
C VAL A 409 5.72 -3.98 -5.84
N ASN A 410 5.67 -4.32 -7.14
CA ASN A 410 5.68 -5.68 -7.66
C ASN A 410 4.59 -6.59 -7.06
N ILE A 411 3.40 -6.03 -6.82
CA ILE A 411 2.24 -6.84 -6.44
C ILE A 411 1.54 -7.30 -7.71
N LYS A 412 1.47 -8.61 -7.86
CA LYS A 412 0.84 -9.29 -9.00
C LYS A 412 -0.68 -9.18 -8.95
N PRO A 413 -1.38 -9.36 -10.08
CA PRO A 413 -2.83 -9.45 -10.11
C PRO A 413 -3.35 -10.52 -9.13
N TRP A 414 -4.51 -10.26 -8.55
CA TRP A 414 -5.03 -11.02 -7.41
C TRP A 414 -5.14 -12.52 -7.67
N GLU A 415 -5.63 -12.91 -8.84
CA GLU A 415 -5.78 -14.31 -9.25
C GLU A 415 -4.44 -15.07 -9.29
N VAL A 416 -3.36 -14.40 -9.68
CA VAL A 416 -2.00 -14.98 -9.72
C VAL A 416 -1.46 -15.09 -8.31
N LEU A 417 -1.55 -14.00 -7.55
CA LEU A 417 -1.04 -13.93 -6.18
C LEU A 417 -1.73 -14.95 -5.27
N MET A 418 -3.05 -15.14 -5.41
CA MET A 418 -3.80 -16.15 -4.67
C MET A 418 -3.30 -17.58 -4.92
N LYS A 419 -2.93 -17.92 -6.16
CA LYS A 419 -2.35 -19.22 -6.47
C LYS A 419 -0.98 -19.40 -5.81
N GLU A 420 -0.16 -18.36 -5.83
CA GLU A 420 1.16 -18.37 -5.19
C GLU A 420 1.06 -18.49 -3.66
N MET A 421 0.14 -17.75 -3.02
CA MET A 421 -0.10 -17.85 -1.58
C MET A 421 -0.68 -19.22 -1.18
N LYS A 422 -1.58 -19.82 -1.99
CA LYS A 422 -2.04 -21.20 -1.77
C LYS A 422 -0.89 -22.21 -1.79
N VAL A 423 0.08 -22.03 -2.69
CA VAL A 423 1.31 -22.86 -2.70
C VAL A 423 2.16 -22.56 -1.46
N GLY A 424 2.30 -21.27 -1.11
CA GLY A 424 3.02 -20.81 0.07
C GLY A 424 2.51 -21.42 1.39
N ASN A 425 1.18 -21.49 1.56
CA ASN A 425 0.52 -22.07 2.73
C ASN A 425 0.79 -23.58 2.89
N LYS A 426 0.96 -24.30 1.78
CA LYS A 426 1.24 -25.74 1.76
C LYS A 426 2.69 -26.09 2.08
N ARG A 427 3.60 -25.11 2.15
CA ARG A 427 5.03 -25.36 2.43
C ARG A 427 5.28 -25.89 3.83
N LEU A 428 4.54 -25.38 4.81
CA LEU A 428 4.64 -25.77 6.22
C LEU A 428 3.23 -25.88 6.82
N GLY A 429 2.97 -26.99 7.50
CA GLY A 429 1.77 -27.11 8.34
C GLY A 429 1.78 -26.00 9.39
N TRP A 430 0.60 -25.47 9.75
CA TRP A 430 0.50 -24.33 10.68
C TRP A 430 1.25 -24.59 12.01
N ILE A 431 1.24 -25.83 12.48
CA ILE A 431 1.94 -26.23 13.70
C ILE A 431 3.46 -26.06 13.62
N ASP A 432 4.05 -26.23 12.45
CA ASP A 432 5.50 -26.16 12.23
C ASP A 432 5.99 -24.74 11.93
N ARG A 433 5.06 -23.78 11.84
CA ARG A 433 5.38 -22.37 11.58
C ARG A 433 6.02 -21.71 12.80
N ILE A 434 6.77 -20.65 12.53
CA ILE A 434 7.46 -19.84 13.52
C ILE A 434 6.42 -19.28 14.52
N PRO A 435 6.53 -19.59 15.83
CA PRO A 435 5.48 -19.33 16.83
C PRO A 435 5.45 -17.89 17.34
N TYR A 436 5.76 -16.94 16.46
CA TYR A 436 5.80 -15.51 16.73
C TYR A 436 4.82 -14.79 15.82
N ALA A 437 4.25 -13.68 16.31
CA ALA A 437 3.57 -12.74 15.44
C ALA A 437 4.55 -12.11 14.46
N TYR A 438 4.11 -11.90 13.23
CA TYR A 438 4.95 -11.31 12.19
C TYR A 438 4.28 -10.09 11.58
N TRP A 439 5.05 -9.02 11.46
CA TRP A 439 4.68 -7.85 10.70
C TRP A 439 5.82 -7.43 9.78
N LYS A 440 5.49 -7.07 8.54
CA LYS A 440 6.40 -6.39 7.64
C LYS A 440 5.68 -5.31 6.87
N GLY A 441 6.14 -4.07 6.96
CA GLY A 441 5.48 -2.95 6.32
C GLY A 441 6.25 -1.64 6.42
N ASN A 442 5.82 -0.63 5.66
CA ASN A 442 6.45 0.68 5.73
C ASN A 442 6.00 1.40 7.02
N PRO A 443 6.90 1.71 7.98
CA PRO A 443 6.53 2.39 9.22
C PRO A 443 6.19 3.87 9.03
N THR A 444 6.62 4.51 7.95
CA THR A 444 6.56 5.97 7.82
C THR A 444 5.21 6.48 7.32
N VAL A 445 4.33 5.59 6.86
CA VAL A 445 3.03 5.97 6.29
C VAL A 445 1.97 6.31 7.35
N ALA A 446 2.18 5.89 8.61
CA ALA A 446 1.24 6.17 9.70
C ALA A 446 1.92 6.09 11.08
N PRO A 447 1.56 6.98 12.03
CA PRO A 447 2.07 6.91 13.40
C PRO A 447 1.88 5.55 14.07
N THR A 448 0.71 4.94 13.88
CA THR A 448 0.38 3.61 14.46
C THR A 448 1.34 2.51 14.00
N ARG A 449 1.85 2.57 12.76
CA ARG A 449 2.90 1.66 12.27
C ARG A 449 4.27 2.00 12.83
N GLY A 450 4.57 3.28 12.97
CA GLY A 450 5.76 3.75 13.66
C GLY A 450 5.85 3.22 15.10
N ASP A 451 4.72 3.10 15.79
CA ASP A 451 4.67 2.54 17.14
C ASP A 451 5.14 1.08 17.24
N LEU A 452 4.91 0.27 16.19
CA LEU A 452 5.41 -1.12 16.15
C LEU A 452 6.93 -1.21 16.08
N ILE A 453 7.57 -0.19 15.49
CA ILE A 453 9.03 -0.14 15.30
C ILE A 453 9.67 0.94 16.16
N ARG A 454 9.08 1.29 17.32
CA ARG A 454 9.70 2.28 18.22
C ARG A 454 11.17 1.94 18.43
N PHE A 455 12.01 2.78 17.84
CA PHE A 455 13.44 2.61 17.86
C PHE A 455 13.92 2.98 19.26
N TYR A 456 14.40 1.99 19.99
CA TYR A 456 15.29 2.26 21.11
C TYR A 456 16.69 2.40 20.52
N ASP A 457 17.27 3.59 20.59
CA ASP A 457 18.71 3.75 20.41
C ASP A 457 19.47 3.00 21.53
N PHE A 458 20.80 3.01 21.47
CA PHE A 458 21.60 2.20 22.39
C PHE A 458 21.47 2.64 23.87
N PHE A 459 21.11 3.89 24.15
CA PHE A 459 21.09 4.45 25.52
C PHE A 459 19.69 4.65 26.10
N THR A 460 18.67 4.89 25.27
CA THR A 460 17.26 5.04 25.68
C THR A 460 16.72 3.82 26.41
N ARG A 461 17.33 2.64 26.22
CA ARG A 461 17.03 1.43 27.01
C ARG A 461 17.41 1.53 28.48
N GLY A 462 18.35 2.41 28.83
CA GLY A 462 18.71 2.71 30.22
C GLY A 462 17.83 3.80 30.85
N LEU A 463 17.01 4.51 30.06
CA LEU A 463 16.08 5.50 30.58
C LEU A 463 14.84 4.82 31.21
N MET A 464 14.50 5.21 32.44
CA MET A 464 13.40 4.61 33.20
C MET A 464 12.26 5.64 33.36
N PRO A 465 11.04 5.35 32.88
CA PRO A 465 9.90 6.23 33.07
C PRO A 465 9.63 6.50 34.55
N GLY A 466 9.30 7.74 34.91
CA GLY A 466 9.07 8.18 36.29
C GLY A 466 10.35 8.31 37.13
N HIS A 467 11.51 7.93 36.60
CA HIS A 467 12.82 8.12 37.25
C HIS A 467 13.72 9.06 36.46
N HIS A 468 13.93 8.82 35.17
CA HIS A 468 14.75 9.66 34.30
C HIS A 468 13.94 10.70 33.50
N TYR A 469 12.65 10.43 33.27
CA TYR A 469 11.76 11.32 32.52
C TYR A 469 10.30 11.04 32.88
N TRP A 470 9.39 11.95 32.53
CA TRP A 470 7.94 11.74 32.67
C TRP A 470 7.35 11.16 31.38
N PRO A 471 6.71 9.97 31.40
CA PRO A 471 6.10 9.41 30.19
C PRO A 471 4.81 10.14 29.81
N ILE A 472 4.63 10.40 28.52
CA ILE A 472 3.38 10.95 27.94
C ILE A 472 2.81 9.91 26.98
N ARG A 473 1.53 9.59 27.12
CA ARG A 473 0.87 8.68 26.18
C ARG A 473 0.54 9.40 24.87
N ASP A 474 0.73 8.69 23.77
CA ASP A 474 0.57 9.25 22.42
C ASP A 474 -0.89 9.50 22.05
N ASP A 475 -1.80 8.67 22.59
CA ASP A 475 -3.25 8.68 22.38
C ASP A 475 -4.00 9.76 23.18
N ASN A 476 -3.35 10.38 24.18
CA ASN A 476 -3.97 11.34 25.09
C ASN A 476 -3.04 12.49 25.47
N LYS A 477 -2.19 12.93 24.53
CA LYS A 477 -1.10 13.90 24.77
C LYS A 477 -1.55 15.12 25.55
N CYS A 478 -2.61 15.80 25.12
CA CYS A 478 -3.00 17.08 25.72
C CYS A 478 -3.39 16.92 27.20
N ARG A 479 -4.16 15.87 27.54
CA ARG A 479 -4.58 15.62 28.93
C ARG A 479 -3.43 15.11 29.78
N ASP A 480 -2.58 14.24 29.23
CA ASP A 480 -1.43 13.70 29.94
C ASP A 480 -0.35 14.77 30.16
N ILE A 481 -0.10 15.66 29.19
CA ILE A 481 0.78 16.82 29.36
C ILE A 481 0.21 17.75 30.42
N LYS A 482 -1.08 18.08 30.35
CA LYS A 482 -1.72 18.91 31.37
C LYS A 482 -1.55 18.29 32.75
N PHE A 483 -1.84 16.99 32.88
CA PHE A 483 -1.67 16.25 34.13
C PHE A 483 -0.22 16.27 34.61
N ALA A 484 0.75 16.01 33.73
CA ALA A 484 2.18 16.04 34.06
C ALA A 484 2.62 17.41 34.59
N VAL A 485 2.14 18.49 33.96
CA VAL A 485 2.42 19.88 34.36
C VAL A 485 1.76 20.21 35.71
N ASP A 486 0.47 19.89 35.88
CA ASP A 486 -0.25 20.11 37.13
C ASP A 486 0.39 19.33 38.29
N TRP A 487 0.75 18.06 38.03
CA TRP A 487 1.46 17.20 38.98
C TRP A 487 2.84 17.77 39.32
N GLY A 488 3.63 18.17 38.32
CA GLY A 488 4.97 18.72 38.54
C GLY A 488 4.95 20.04 39.32
N ASN A 489 3.94 20.88 39.10
CA ASN A 489 3.75 22.13 39.84
C ASN A 489 3.37 21.90 41.31
N THR A 490 2.67 20.80 41.61
CA THR A 490 2.26 20.42 42.97
C THR A 490 3.32 19.54 43.68
N HIS A 491 4.16 18.84 42.93
CA HIS A 491 5.19 17.90 43.41
C HIS A 491 6.59 18.34 42.97
N LYS A 492 6.97 19.57 43.34
CA LYS A 492 8.18 20.22 42.82
C LYS A 492 9.47 19.47 43.13
N LYS A 493 9.56 18.84 44.31
CA LYS A 493 10.77 18.10 44.74
C LYS A 493 10.95 16.83 43.91
N GLU A 494 9.87 16.11 43.70
CA GLU A 494 9.81 14.88 42.91
C GLU A 494 10.07 15.18 41.43
N ALA A 495 9.44 16.22 40.89
CA ALA A 495 9.70 16.69 39.53
C ALA A 495 11.18 17.09 39.34
N GLN A 496 11.77 17.80 40.32
CA GLN A 496 13.20 18.13 40.30
C GLN A 496 14.07 16.88 40.40
N ALA A 497 13.68 15.88 41.20
CA ALA A 497 14.41 14.62 41.33
C ALA A 497 14.45 13.86 40.00
N ILE A 498 13.32 13.78 39.29
CA ILE A 498 13.22 13.16 37.96
C ILE A 498 14.14 13.90 36.96
N GLY A 499 14.06 15.24 36.93
CA GLY A 499 14.92 16.05 36.06
C GLY A 499 16.41 15.85 36.35
N LYS A 500 16.80 15.83 37.64
CA LYS A 500 18.19 15.57 38.05
C LYS A 500 18.65 14.17 37.69
N ALA A 501 17.81 13.15 37.89
CA ALA A 501 18.15 11.78 37.54
C ALA A 501 18.31 11.61 36.03
N GLY A 502 17.43 12.22 35.21
CA GLY A 502 17.57 12.25 33.76
C GLY A 502 18.86 12.92 33.29
N SER A 503 19.16 14.13 33.79
CA SER A 503 20.41 14.82 33.47
C SER A 503 21.64 14.04 33.93
N ARG A 504 21.59 13.45 35.14
CA ARG A 504 22.67 12.61 35.66
C ARG A 504 22.92 11.42 34.76
N PHE A 505 21.88 10.69 34.35
CA PHE A 505 22.01 9.57 33.44
C PHE A 505 22.72 9.98 32.14
N ILE A 506 22.32 11.08 31.50
CA ILE A 506 22.98 11.53 30.27
C ILE A 506 24.44 11.95 30.51
N LEU A 507 24.71 12.70 31.58
CA LEU A 507 26.05 13.20 31.88
C LEU A 507 27.01 12.11 32.37
N GLU A 508 26.49 11.09 33.05
CA GLU A 508 27.28 10.04 33.70
C GLU A 508 27.37 8.76 32.88
N GLU A 509 26.25 8.33 32.28
CA GLU A 509 26.10 7.05 31.58
C GLU A 509 26.13 7.17 30.04
N LEU A 510 26.02 8.39 29.47
CA LEU A 510 26.17 8.64 28.03
C LEU A 510 27.42 9.47 27.71
N LYS A 511 28.54 9.14 28.37
CA LYS A 511 29.84 9.72 28.08
C LYS A 511 30.42 9.16 26.79
N MET A 512 31.21 9.97 26.08
CA MET A 512 31.91 9.52 24.87
C MET A 512 32.73 8.24 25.10
N ASP A 513 33.38 8.11 26.26
CA ASP A 513 34.11 6.88 26.63
C ASP A 513 33.20 5.64 26.57
N TYR A 514 32.00 5.71 27.16
CA TYR A 514 31.03 4.61 27.11
C TYR A 514 30.41 4.42 25.72
N VAL A 515 30.31 5.47 24.91
CA VAL A 515 29.91 5.34 23.49
C VAL A 515 30.96 4.54 22.72
N TYR A 516 32.25 4.83 22.91
CA TYR A 516 33.34 4.08 22.29
C TYR A 516 33.43 2.65 22.84
N ASP A 517 33.26 2.44 24.14
CA ASP A 517 33.21 1.10 24.74
C ASP A 517 32.06 0.27 24.15
N TYR A 518 30.87 0.88 24.02
CA TYR A 518 29.73 0.24 23.36
C TYR A 518 30.05 -0.13 21.91
N MET A 519 30.62 0.79 21.12
CA MET A 519 31.04 0.52 19.74
C MET A 519 32.05 -0.62 19.67
N PHE A 520 33.05 -0.63 20.55
CA PHE A 520 34.06 -1.68 20.63
C PHE A 520 33.45 -3.04 20.95
N HIS A 521 32.66 -3.14 22.02
CA HIS A 521 31.97 -4.37 22.40
C HIS A 521 31.05 -4.87 21.30
N PHE A 522 30.27 -3.97 20.68
CA PHE A 522 29.37 -4.31 19.58
C PHE A 522 30.13 -4.89 18.38
N LEU A 523 31.19 -4.23 17.92
CA LEU A 523 32.00 -4.70 16.79
C LEU A 523 32.71 -6.02 17.12
N ARG A 524 33.19 -6.19 18.36
CA ARG A 524 33.83 -7.43 18.82
C ARG A 524 32.88 -8.62 18.83
N GLU A 525 31.68 -8.46 19.37
CA GLU A 525 30.67 -9.53 19.38
C GLU A 525 30.16 -9.83 17.97
N TYR A 526 29.97 -8.80 17.12
CA TYR A 526 29.63 -8.97 15.71
C TYR A 526 30.69 -9.78 14.96
N ALA A 527 31.97 -9.50 15.18
CA ALA A 527 33.08 -10.20 14.53
C ALA A 527 33.06 -11.71 14.80
N LYS A 528 32.61 -12.15 16.00
CA LYS A 528 32.45 -13.58 16.34
C LYS A 528 31.39 -14.29 15.50
N LEU A 529 30.43 -13.55 14.93
CA LEU A 529 29.36 -14.10 14.11
C LEU A 529 29.78 -14.30 12.65
N LEU A 530 30.89 -13.68 12.22
CA LEU A 530 31.38 -13.79 10.85
C LEU A 530 31.91 -15.21 10.60
N LYS A 531 31.23 -15.93 9.71
CA LYS A 531 31.63 -17.28 9.26
C LYS A 531 32.69 -17.28 8.16
N TYR A 532 33.34 -16.14 7.94
CA TYR A 532 34.37 -15.93 6.94
C TYR A 532 35.39 -14.91 7.44
N LYS A 533 36.60 -14.95 6.88
CA LYS A 533 37.63 -13.94 7.14
C LYS A 533 37.39 -12.72 6.24
N PRO A 534 37.18 -11.51 6.78
CA PRO A 534 37.00 -10.31 5.97
C PRO A 534 38.22 -10.05 5.07
N THR A 535 37.98 -9.65 3.83
CA THR A 535 39.01 -9.23 2.86
C THR A 535 38.68 -7.84 2.31
N LYS A 536 39.70 -7.09 1.87
CA LYS A 536 39.53 -5.76 1.29
C LYS A 536 38.87 -5.86 -0.10
N PRO A 537 37.69 -5.26 -0.33
CA PRO A 537 37.08 -5.24 -1.66
C PRO A 537 37.92 -4.44 -2.67
N PRO A 538 37.94 -4.79 -3.97
CA PRO A 538 38.82 -4.15 -4.97
C PRO A 538 38.67 -2.64 -5.11
N LYS A 539 37.46 -2.10 -4.86
CA LYS A 539 37.14 -0.67 -4.96
C LYS A 539 37.19 0.07 -3.62
N ALA A 540 37.50 -0.62 -2.52
CA ALA A 540 37.50 -0.01 -1.20
C ALA A 540 38.75 0.87 -1.00
N LYS A 541 38.51 2.11 -0.56
CA LYS A 541 39.56 3.05 -0.15
C LYS A 541 39.72 3.00 1.36
N GLU A 542 40.96 3.13 1.81
CA GLU A 542 41.25 3.28 3.24
C GLU A 542 40.74 4.62 3.75
N ILE A 543 40.26 4.64 4.99
CA ILE A 543 39.86 5.85 5.71
C ILE A 543 40.68 5.92 7.00
N CYS A 544 41.26 7.08 7.28
CA CYS A 544 41.95 7.42 8.52
C CYS A 544 41.58 8.84 8.97
N VAL A 545 42.03 9.24 10.17
CA VAL A 545 41.73 10.58 10.72
C VAL A 545 42.19 11.67 9.76
N GLU A 546 43.38 11.52 9.18
CA GLU A 546 43.96 12.46 8.22
C GLU A 546 43.16 12.49 6.93
N SER A 547 42.79 11.32 6.37
CA SER A 547 42.06 11.27 5.10
C SER A 547 40.65 11.83 5.21
N MET A 548 40.04 11.80 6.40
CA MET A 548 38.71 12.35 6.65
C MET A 548 38.78 13.84 7.03
N ALA A 549 39.59 14.20 8.03
CA ALA A 549 39.64 15.57 8.56
C ALA A 549 40.32 16.57 7.61
N CYS A 550 41.34 16.14 6.84
CA CYS A 550 42.02 17.03 5.89
C CYS A 550 41.19 17.30 4.61
N ALA A 551 40.29 16.39 4.25
CA ALA A 551 39.38 16.57 3.13
C ALA A 551 38.15 17.43 3.47
N ALA A 552 37.77 17.49 4.76
CA ALA A 552 36.64 18.26 5.25
C ALA A 552 36.88 19.77 5.19
N LYS A 553 35.81 20.56 4.99
CA LYS A 553 35.87 22.03 4.90
C LYS A 553 34.83 22.69 5.80
N GLY A 554 35.11 23.92 6.23
CA GLY A 554 34.21 24.71 7.07
C GLY A 554 33.85 23.97 8.36
N ARG A 555 32.55 23.96 8.70
CA ARG A 555 32.02 23.36 9.94
C ARG A 555 32.29 21.85 10.06
N GLU A 556 32.39 21.13 8.96
CA GLU A 556 32.69 19.69 8.99
C GLU A 556 34.06 19.43 9.62
N ARG A 557 35.07 20.18 9.16
CA ARG A 557 36.44 20.08 9.68
C ARG A 557 36.50 20.55 11.13
N GLU A 558 35.84 21.66 11.45
CA GLU A 558 35.77 22.18 12.81
C GLU A 558 35.24 21.13 13.78
N TYR A 559 34.10 20.49 13.46
CA TYR A 559 33.48 19.49 14.32
C TYR A 559 34.30 18.18 14.39
N MET A 560 34.88 17.73 13.28
CA MET A 560 35.79 16.56 13.29
C MET A 560 37.01 16.80 14.18
N MET A 561 37.62 17.98 14.12
CA MET A 561 38.79 18.32 14.94
C MET A 561 38.41 18.51 16.42
N ALA A 562 37.26 19.13 16.70
CA ALA A 562 36.78 19.35 18.06
C ALA A 562 36.36 18.05 18.77
N SER A 563 35.89 17.05 18.01
CA SER A 563 35.50 15.73 18.52
C SER A 563 36.63 14.69 18.47
N MET A 564 37.84 15.08 18.05
CA MET A 564 38.98 14.19 17.98
C MET A 564 39.34 13.68 19.38
N MET A 565 39.28 12.36 19.58
CA MET A 565 39.65 11.74 20.84
C MET A 565 41.13 11.97 21.12
N LYS A 566 41.41 12.58 22.28
CA LYS A 566 42.78 12.74 22.77
C LYS A 566 43.23 11.40 23.32
N ALA A 567 44.38 10.91 22.89
CA ALA A 567 44.97 9.68 23.40
C ALA A 567 45.40 9.87 24.87
N ASN A 568 44.47 9.66 25.79
CA ASN A 568 44.75 9.56 27.22
C ASN A 568 44.48 8.10 27.64
N PHE A 569 45.54 7.45 28.10
CA PHE A 569 45.63 6.16 28.80
C PHE A 569 44.35 5.31 28.77
N ILE A 570 44.32 4.36 27.83
CA ILE A 570 43.55 3.12 27.98
C ILE A 570 43.90 2.56 29.37
N LYS A 571 43.00 2.68 30.35
CA LYS A 571 43.04 1.80 31.50
C LYS A 571 42.90 0.39 30.93
N GLN A 572 43.95 -0.41 31.08
CA GLN A 572 43.87 -1.84 30.86
C GLN A 572 42.73 -2.37 31.73
N VAL A 573 41.58 -2.64 31.11
CA VAL A 573 40.54 -3.46 31.72
C VAL A 573 40.89 -4.90 31.36
N GLU A 574 41.80 -5.46 32.14
CA GLU A 574 41.93 -6.92 32.28
C GLU A 574 40.91 -7.38 33.32
N ASN A 575 39.79 -7.95 32.83
CA ASN A 575 39.13 -9.18 33.29
C ASN A 575 37.78 -9.36 32.60
#